data_AF-A0A3B9URD6-F1
#
_entry.id   AF-A0A3B9URD6-F1
#
_cell.length_a   1.000
_cell.length_b   1.000
_cell.length_c   1.000
_cell.angle_alpha   90.00
_cell.angle_beta   90.00
_cell.angle_gamma   90.00
#
_symmetry.space_group_name_H-M   'P 1'
#
loop_
_entity.id
_entity.type
_entity.pdbx_description
1 polymer ?
#
loop_
_entity_poly.entity_id
_entity_poly.type
_entity_poly.pdbx_seq_one_letter_code
_entity_poly.pdbx_strand_id
1 'polypeptide(L)'
;MKSLTLYSEQNTIIHKINPMDKIMYIVVSILIPIIIPKITVGLIYLSISIFILLIGKVFKKVIPLLGFSSILLFSIILIQGLFKADNITPIFSVGNFIFYKEGLFYALKICIRVLNILCSFSILILT
;
A
#
# COMPACT_ATOMS: atom_id res chain seq x y z
N MET A 1 20.87 22.39 -14.16
CA MET A 1 19.69 22.28 -13.29
C MET A 1 19.45 20.79 -13.05
N LYS A 2 19.50 20.29 -11.81
CA LYS A 2 19.14 18.88 -11.53
C LYS A 2 17.66 18.73 -11.83
N SER A 3 17.31 17.92 -12.81
CA SER A 3 15.92 17.62 -13.12
C SER A 3 15.23 17.04 -11.88
N LEU A 4 14.04 17.53 -11.56
CA LEU A 4 13.19 17.04 -10.47
C LEU A 4 12.58 15.66 -10.80
N THR A 5 13.41 14.73 -11.28
CA THR A 5 12.99 13.38 -11.62
C THR A 5 13.04 12.52 -10.36
N LEU A 6 11.89 11.97 -9.96
CA LEU A 6 11.79 11.00 -8.88
C LEU A 6 12.52 9.68 -9.19
N TYR A 7 12.72 9.43 -10.49
CA TYR A 7 13.43 8.27 -11.01
C TYR A 7 14.83 8.13 -10.40
N SER A 8 15.22 6.88 -10.13
CA SER A 8 16.53 6.54 -9.59
C SER A 8 17.32 5.78 -10.62
N GLU A 9 18.36 6.39 -11.19
CA GLU A 9 19.31 5.61 -12.00
C GLU A 9 20.04 4.61 -11.09
N GLN A 10 19.73 3.31 -11.21
CA GLN A 10 20.49 2.24 -10.57
C GLN A 10 20.75 1.08 -11.52
N ASN A 11 21.91 0.43 -11.35
CA ASN A 11 22.28 -0.77 -12.07
C ASN A 11 21.73 -2.03 -11.37
N THR A 12 20.42 -2.18 -11.25
CA THR A 12 19.79 -3.41 -10.72
C THR A 12 19.00 -4.14 -11.80
N ILE A 13 18.72 -5.44 -11.57
CA ILE A 13 17.98 -6.29 -12.51
C ILE A 13 16.61 -5.68 -12.83
N ILE A 14 15.97 -5.04 -11.85
CA ILE A 14 14.65 -4.41 -12.01
C ILE A 14 14.69 -3.24 -13.00
N HIS A 15 15.77 -2.45 -13.04
CA HIS A 15 15.90 -1.33 -13.98
C HIS A 15 16.13 -1.81 -15.42
N LYS A 16 16.63 -3.03 -15.60
CA LYS A 16 16.87 -3.64 -16.91
C LYS A 16 15.64 -4.35 -17.50
N ILE A 17 14.59 -4.56 -16.71
CA ILE A 17 13.34 -5.17 -17.19
C ILE A 17 12.61 -4.19 -18.10
N ASN A 18 11.98 -4.71 -19.15
CA ASN A 18 11.20 -3.92 -20.08
C ASN A 18 10.08 -3.14 -19.35
N PRO A 19 9.85 -1.85 -19.69
CA PRO A 19 8.81 -1.05 -19.05
C PRO A 19 7.41 -1.67 -19.14
N MET A 20 7.09 -2.38 -20.22
CA MET A 20 5.80 -3.05 -20.40
C MET A 20 5.55 -4.15 -19.36
N ASP A 21 6.58 -4.93 -19.01
CA ASP A 21 6.45 -6.00 -18.00
C ASP A 21 6.21 -5.41 -16.61
N LYS A 22 6.81 -4.26 -16.30
CA LYS A 22 6.55 -3.53 -15.05
C LYS A 22 5.12 -3.01 -14.98
N ILE A 23 4.60 -2.46 -16.08
CA ILE A 23 3.20 -2.00 -16.16
C ILE A 23 2.25 -3.19 -15.94
N MET A 24 2.49 -4.31 -16.64
CA MET A 24 1.70 -5.53 -16.49
C MET A 24 1.72 -6.03 -15.05
N TYR A 25 2.89 -6.07 -14.41
CA TYR A 25 3.02 -6.42 -12.99
C TYR A 25 2.14 -5.53 -12.10
N ILE A 26 2.18 -4.21 -12.28
CA ILE A 26 1.42 -3.26 -11.45
C ILE A 26 -0.09 -3.46 -11.64
N VAL A 27 -0.53 -3.61 -12.88
CA VAL A 27 -1.95 -3.85 -13.18
C VAL A 27 -2.42 -5.12 -12.48
N VAL A 28 -1.65 -6.21 -12.57
CA VAL A 28 -1.96 -7.49 -11.93
C VAL A 28 -1.94 -7.37 -10.40
N SER A 29 -0.92 -6.72 -9.83
CA SER A 29 -0.76 -6.60 -8.38
C SER A 29 -1.85 -5.75 -7.74
N ILE A 30 -2.48 -4.84 -8.49
CA ILE A 30 -3.59 -4.00 -8.03
C ILE A 30 -4.92 -4.71 -8.24
N LEU A 31 -5.16 -5.28 -9.43
CA LEU A 31 -6.45 -5.90 -9.76
C LEU A 31 -6.77 -7.12 -8.92
N ILE A 32 -5.79 -8.00 -8.67
CA ILE A 32 -6.04 -9.26 -7.96
C ILE A 32 -6.53 -9.03 -6.51
N PRO A 33 -5.88 -8.18 -5.70
CA PRO A 33 -6.39 -7.85 -4.35
C PRO A 33 -7.72 -7.10 -4.35
N ILE A 34 -8.11 -6.46 -5.45
CA ILE A 34 -9.44 -5.84 -5.60
C ILE A 34 -10.51 -6.91 -5.84
N ILE A 35 -10.28 -7.80 -6.81
CA ILE A 35 -11.19 -8.89 -7.20
C ILE A 35 -11.36 -9.90 -6.07
N ILE A 36 -10.26 -10.25 -5.38
CA ILE A 36 -10.25 -11.21 -4.28
C ILE A 36 -10.02 -10.43 -2.97
N PRO A 37 -11.09 -10.00 -2.26
CA PRO A 37 -11.00 -9.16 -1.07
C PRO A 37 -10.53 -9.90 0.20
N LYS A 38 -9.54 -10.78 0.06
CA LYS A 38 -8.92 -11.51 1.17
C LYS A 38 -7.66 -10.78 1.63
N ILE A 39 -7.53 -10.63 2.94
CA ILE A 39 -6.38 -9.95 3.55
C ILE A 39 -5.06 -10.67 3.22
N THR A 40 -5.09 -12.00 3.14
CA THR A 40 -3.94 -12.85 2.80
C THR A 40 -3.41 -12.55 1.40
N VAL A 41 -4.30 -12.37 0.42
CA VAL A 41 -3.93 -12.02 -0.95
C VAL A 41 -3.26 -10.64 -0.98
N GLY A 42 -3.85 -9.66 -0.30
CA GLY A 42 -3.25 -8.32 -0.18
C GLY A 42 -1.85 -8.35 0.45
N LEU A 43 -1.65 -9.14 1.51
CA LEU A 43 -0.35 -9.29 2.16
C LEU A 43 0.69 -9.93 1.25
N ILE A 44 0.33 -10.98 0.51
CA ILE A 44 1.25 -11.66 -0.43
C ILE A 44 1.74 -10.66 -1.49
N TYR A 45 0.85 -9.93 -2.14
CA TYR A 45 1.22 -8.95 -3.17
C TYR A 45 2.02 -7.77 -2.62
N LEU A 46 1.68 -7.31 -1.40
CA LEU A 46 2.44 -6.27 -0.72
C LEU A 46 3.87 -6.74 -0.43
N SER A 47 4.04 -7.97 0.10
CA SER A 47 5.34 -8.56 0.37
C SER A 47 6.19 -8.72 -0.89
N ILE A 48 5.59 -9.19 -1.99
CA ILE A 48 6.27 -9.29 -3.29
C ILE A 48 6.71 -7.91 -3.78
N SER A 49 5.83 -6.90 -3.70
CA SER A 49 6.15 -5.53 -4.11
C SER A 49 7.30 -4.94 -3.29
N ILE A 50 7.30 -5.16 -1.97
CA ILE A 50 8.39 -4.74 -1.09
C ILE A 50 9.70 -5.44 -1.48
N PHE A 51 9.66 -6.74 -1.77
CA PHE A 51 10.83 -7.50 -2.18
C PHE A 51 11.43 -6.97 -3.50
N ILE A 52 10.58 -6.65 -4.49
CA ILE A 52 11.02 -6.03 -5.75
C ILE A 52 11.67 -4.66 -5.49
N LEU A 53 11.08 -3.83 -4.62
CA LEU A 53 11.65 -2.52 -4.25
C LEU A 53 13.01 -2.65 -3.54
N LEU A 54 13.21 -3.70 -2.74
CA LEU A 54 14.48 -4.01 -2.09
C LEU A 54 15.55 -4.46 -3.11
N ILE A 55 15.20 -5.34 -4.05
CA ILE A 55 16.10 -5.73 -5.16
C ILE A 55 16.44 -4.51 -6.03
N GLY A 56 15.45 -3.65 -6.26
CA GLY A 56 15.60 -2.37 -6.93
C GLY A 56 16.46 -1.38 -6.18
N LYS A 57 16.78 -1.62 -4.89
CA LYS A 57 17.49 -0.71 -3.97
C LYS A 57 16.85 0.68 -3.88
N VAL A 58 15.54 0.77 -4.13
CA VAL A 58 14.78 2.02 -4.12
C VAL A 58 13.86 2.15 -2.90
N PHE A 59 13.83 1.17 -2.00
CA PHE A 59 12.97 1.16 -0.82
C PHE A 59 13.07 2.43 0.05
N LYS A 60 14.27 2.99 0.22
CA LYS A 60 14.46 4.24 0.98
C LYS A 60 13.71 5.44 0.39
N LYS A 61 13.52 5.47 -0.93
CA LYS A 61 12.74 6.51 -1.63
C LYS A 61 11.23 6.33 -1.49
N VAL A 62 10.77 5.14 -1.08
CA VAL A 62 9.35 4.85 -0.85
C VAL A 62 8.91 5.32 0.55
N ILE A 63 9.83 5.39 1.52
CA ILE A 63 9.52 5.81 2.90
C ILE A 63 8.85 7.20 2.97
N PRO A 64 9.33 8.25 2.27
CA PRO A 64 8.64 9.54 2.25
C PRO A 64 7.24 9.47 1.62
N LEU A 65 7.03 8.65 0.59
CA LEU A 65 5.70 8.44 -0.01
C LEU A 65 4.74 7.79 0.98
N LEU A 66 5.20 6.78 1.72
CA LEU A 66 4.42 6.14 2.78
C LEU A 66 4.12 7.14 3.91
N GLY A 67 5.09 7.96 4.29
CA GLY A 67 4.93 9.03 5.27
C GLY A 67 3.86 10.03 4.86
N PHE A 68 3.86 10.48 3.60
CA PHE A 68 2.81 11.37 3.08
C PHE A 68 1.43 10.70 3.11
N SER A 69 1.34 9.42 2.71
CA SER A 69 0.08 8.68 2.72
C SER A 69 -0.45 8.32 4.12
N SER A 70 0.37 8.47 5.16
CA SER A 70 0.00 8.08 6.53
C SER A 70 -1.23 8.83 7.06
N ILE A 71 -1.41 10.10 6.66
CA ILE A 71 -2.59 10.91 7.02
C ILE A 71 -3.87 10.27 6.45
N LEU A 72 -3.80 9.78 5.21
CA LEU A 72 -4.91 9.10 4.55
C LEU A 72 -5.17 7.72 5.16
N LEU A 73 -4.13 6.95 5.47
CA LEU A 73 -4.30 5.66 6.14
C LEU A 73 -4.91 5.83 7.54
N PHE A 74 -4.48 6.86 8.27
CA PHE A 74 -4.99 7.18 9.58
C PHE A 74 -6.47 7.59 9.53
N SER A 75 -6.86 8.42 8.56
CA SER A 75 -8.27 8.81 8.40
C SER A 75 -9.16 7.62 8.07
N ILE A 76 -8.69 6.66 7.26
CA ILE A 76 -9.41 5.40 7.00
C ILE A 76 -9.60 4.60 8.29
N ILE A 77 -8.56 4.47 9.12
CA ILE A 77 -8.64 3.77 10.39
C ILE A 77 -9.65 4.42 11.33
N LEU A 78 -9.67 5.76 11.41
CA LEU A 78 -10.63 6.49 12.22
C LEU A 78 -12.07 6.29 11.71
N ILE A 79 -12.32 6.58 10.43
CA ILE A 79 -13.67 6.53 9.85
C ILE A 79 -14.23 5.11 9.94
N GLN A 80 -13.47 4.11 9.50
CA GLN A 80 -13.93 2.73 9.48
C GLN A 80 -13.98 2.13 10.89
N GLY A 81 -13.02 2.47 11.75
CA GLY A 81 -12.99 1.99 13.13
C GLY A 81 -14.19 2.46 13.96
N LEU A 82 -14.66 3.69 13.74
CA LEU A 82 -15.75 4.32 14.51
C LEU A 82 -17.13 4.13 13.88
N PHE A 83 -17.27 4.32 12.56
CA PHE A 83 -18.56 4.55 11.90
C PHE A 83 -18.96 3.48 10.87
N LYS A 84 -18.24 2.35 10.78
CA LYS A 84 -18.63 1.27 9.87
C LYS A 84 -20.02 0.72 10.26
N ALA A 85 -20.90 0.55 9.26
CA ALA A 85 -22.29 0.12 9.47
C ALA A 85 -22.44 -1.24 10.17
N ASP A 86 -21.48 -2.16 9.98
CA ASP A 86 -21.50 -3.51 10.54
C ASP A 86 -20.83 -3.61 11.92
N ASN A 87 -20.66 -2.49 12.62
CA ASN A 87 -19.95 -2.44 13.90
C ASN A 87 -20.82 -3.00 15.02
N ILE A 88 -20.37 -4.11 15.62
CA ILE A 88 -21.11 -4.82 16.67
C ILE A 88 -20.23 -5.01 17.90
N THR A 89 -18.96 -5.40 17.71
CA THR A 89 -18.09 -5.76 18.84
C THR A 89 -17.10 -4.63 19.19
N PRO A 90 -17.31 -3.89 20.29
CA PRO A 90 -16.38 -2.86 20.73
C PRO A 90 -15.08 -3.49 21.26
N ILE A 91 -13.93 -2.94 20.87
CA ILE A 91 -12.60 -3.37 21.35
C ILE A 91 -12.06 -2.39 22.40
N PHE A 92 -12.14 -1.09 22.12
CA PHE A 92 -11.66 -0.07 23.05
C PHE A 92 -12.42 1.24 22.85
N SER A 93 -12.51 2.03 23.92
CA SER A 93 -13.16 3.33 23.92
C SER A 93 -12.17 4.41 24.38
N VAL A 94 -12.15 5.54 23.68
CA VAL A 94 -11.42 6.75 24.08
C VAL A 94 -12.45 7.86 24.23
N GLY A 95 -12.85 8.15 25.47
CA GLY A 95 -13.95 9.07 25.74
C GLY A 95 -15.25 8.59 25.08
N ASN A 96 -15.84 9.45 24.24
CA ASN A 96 -17.06 9.14 23.49
C ASN A 96 -16.81 8.35 22.18
N PHE A 97 -15.55 8.08 21.83
CA PHE A 97 -15.21 7.36 20.61
C PHE A 97 -15.01 5.87 20.90
N ILE A 98 -15.86 5.02 20.33
CA ILE A 98 -15.81 3.56 20.48
C ILE A 98 -15.28 2.95 19.19
N PHE A 99 -14.17 2.23 19.29
CA PHE A 99 -13.59 1.48 18.18
C PHE A 99 -14.09 0.04 18.17
N TYR A 100 -14.51 -0.41 16.99
CA TYR A 100 -15.09 -1.72 16.79
C TYR A 100 -14.15 -2.65 16.02
N LYS A 101 -14.24 -3.95 16.32
CA LYS A 101 -13.41 -4.99 15.70
C LYS A 101 -13.64 -5.07 14.20
N GLU A 102 -14.88 -5.06 13.76
CA GLU A 102 -15.27 -5.21 12.36
C GLU A 102 -14.77 -4.02 11.55
N GLY A 103 -14.95 -2.81 12.09
CA GLY A 103 -14.45 -1.56 11.56
C GLY A 103 -12.92 -1.55 11.40
N LEU A 104 -12.19 -1.93 12.45
CA LEU A 104 -10.72 -2.00 12.42
C LEU A 104 -10.20 -3.07 11.45
N PHE A 105 -10.82 -4.24 11.40
CA PHE A 105 -10.43 -5.29 10.47
C PHE A 105 -10.72 -4.89 9.01
N TYR A 106 -11.80 -4.16 8.78
CA TYR A 106 -12.12 -3.59 7.48
C TYR A 106 -11.14 -2.47 7.09
N ALA A 107 -10.81 -1.57 8.02
CA ALA A 107 -9.79 -0.55 7.84
C ALA A 107 -8.45 -1.17 7.44
N LEU A 108 -8.03 -2.22 8.15
CA LEU A 108 -6.77 -2.93 7.86
C LEU A 108 -6.74 -3.49 6.43
N LYS A 109 -7.85 -4.07 5.95
CA LYS A 109 -7.96 -4.55 4.56
C LYS A 109 -7.77 -3.41 3.56
N ILE A 110 -8.36 -2.24 3.81
CA ILE A 110 -8.18 -1.07 2.94
C ILE A 110 -6.75 -0.56 3.02
N CYS A 111 -6.17 -0.44 4.21
CA CYS A 111 -4.80 0.03 4.40
C CYS A 111 -3.80 -0.85 3.63
N ILE A 112 -3.92 -2.19 3.72
CA ILE A 112 -3.07 -3.11 2.98
C ILE A 112 -3.20 -2.90 1.46
N ARG A 113 -4.43 -2.67 0.96
CA ARG A 113 -4.65 -2.40 -0.47
C ARG A 113 -4.01 -1.08 -0.92
N VAL A 114 -4.20 -0.01 -0.15
CA VAL A 114 -3.60 1.31 -0.44
C VAL A 114 -2.08 1.20 -0.42
N LEU A 115 -1.50 0.54 0.59
CA LEU A 115 -0.06 0.29 0.67
C LEU A 115 0.43 -0.50 -0.54
N ASN A 116 -0.30 -1.53 -0.95
CA ASN A 116 0.08 -2.34 -2.11
C ASN A 116 0.06 -1.53 -3.42
N ILE A 117 -0.95 -0.66 -3.60
CA ILE A 117 -1.01 0.29 -4.74
C ILE A 117 0.21 1.21 -4.71
N LEU A 118 0.50 1.84 -3.56
CA LEU A 118 1.63 2.76 -3.42
C LEU A 118 2.98 2.06 -3.72
N CYS A 119 3.21 0.88 -3.16
CA CYS A 119 4.43 0.11 -3.39
C CYS A 119 4.55 -0.32 -4.86
N SER A 120 3.46 -0.79 -5.47
CA SER A 120 3.44 -1.23 -6.87
C SER A 120 3.74 -0.08 -7.82
N PHE A 121 3.07 1.07 -7.65
CA PHE A 121 3.35 2.26 -8.45
C PHE A 121 4.77 2.79 -8.26
N SER A 122 5.30 2.70 -7.03
CA SER A 122 6.67 3.11 -6.74
C SER A 122 7.71 2.33 -7.54
N ILE A 123 7.43 1.06 -7.90
CA ILE A 123 8.33 0.27 -8.75
C ILE A 123 8.50 0.95 -10.12
N LEU A 124 7.41 1.38 -10.75
CA LEU A 124 7.49 2.02 -12.07
C LEU A 124 8.04 3.44 -12.04
N ILE A 125 7.75 4.20 -10.98
CA ILE A 125 8.22 5.59 -10.88
C ILE A 125 9.72 5.65 -10.55
N LEU A 126 10.21 4.70 -9.75
CA LEU A 126 11.57 4.74 -9.21
C LEU A 126 12.57 3.88 -9.99
N THR A 127 12.11 2.92 -10.82
CA THR A 127 12.96 1.98 -11.56
C THR A 127 12.66 1.91 -13.04
#